data_AF-A0ABD0PE84-F1
#
_entry.id   AF-A0ABD0PE84-F1
#
_cell.length_a   1.000
_cell.length_b   1.000
_cell.length_c   1.000
_cell.angle_alpha   90.00
_cell.angle_beta   90.00
_cell.angle_gamma   90.00
#
_symmetry.space_group_name_H-M   'P 1'
#
loop_
_entity.id
_entity.type
_entity.pdbx_description
1 polymer ?
#
loop_
_entity_poly.entity_id
_entity_poly.type
_entity_poly.pdbx_seq_one_letter_code
_entity_poly.pdbx_strand_id
1 'polypeptide(L)'
;MSISCLTTTHPLQSLTVKLRRINQDKDIFMYPDISPASERQRWSVRKDAGNITLHLKDIRLSDGDLYDCQVYKDQDCLNVIRFDLKVK
;
A
#
# COMPACT_ATOMS: atom_id res chain seq x y z
N MET A 1 11.04 -1.49 -4.23
CA MET A 1 10.96 -2.08 -2.86
C MET A 1 9.57 -2.64 -2.66
N SER A 2 9.44 -3.79 -1.99
CA SER A 2 8.15 -4.45 -1.74
C SER A 2 7.86 -4.53 -0.25
N ILE A 3 6.62 -4.21 0.13
CA ILE A 3 6.14 -4.26 1.51
C ILE A 3 4.94 -5.20 1.58
N SER A 4 5.02 -6.23 2.42
CA SER A 4 3.98 -7.23 2.64
C SER A 4 2.89 -6.67 3.56
N CYS A 5 1.67 -6.53 3.06
CA CYS A 5 0.55 -5.97 3.82
C CYS A 5 -0.36 -7.01 4.46
N LEU A 6 -0.64 -8.13 3.76
CA LEU A 6 -1.58 -9.16 4.24
C LEU A 6 -1.39 -10.45 3.44
N THR A 7 -1.31 -11.59 4.12
CA THR A 7 -1.50 -12.90 3.47
C THR A 7 -2.97 -13.31 3.53
N THR A 8 -3.60 -13.53 2.38
CA THR A 8 -5.03 -13.85 2.30
C THR A 8 -5.40 -14.74 1.11
N THR A 9 -6.45 -15.53 1.27
CA THR A 9 -7.04 -16.32 0.19
C THR A 9 -7.94 -15.48 -0.73
N HIS A 10 -8.44 -14.34 -0.28
CA HIS A 10 -9.31 -13.46 -1.07
C HIS A 10 -8.63 -12.97 -2.37
N PRO A 11 -9.32 -12.98 -3.52
CA PRO A 11 -8.75 -12.47 -4.77
C PRO A 11 -8.41 -10.98 -4.66
N LEU A 12 -7.37 -10.52 -5.36
CA LEU A 12 -6.96 -9.12 -5.27
C LEU A 12 -8.08 -8.16 -5.70
N GLN A 13 -8.86 -8.54 -6.71
CA GLN A 13 -9.95 -7.71 -7.25
C GLN A 13 -11.11 -7.49 -6.25
N SER A 14 -11.22 -8.32 -5.20
CA SER A 14 -12.23 -8.14 -4.16
C SER A 14 -11.72 -7.33 -2.97
N LEU A 15 -10.51 -6.77 -3.04
CA LEU A 15 -9.88 -6.05 -1.94
C LEU A 15 -9.70 -4.59 -2.28
N THR A 16 -9.81 -3.75 -1.24
CA THR A 16 -9.31 -2.38 -1.29
C THR A 16 -8.00 -2.31 -0.51
N VAL A 17 -6.94 -1.80 -1.13
CA VAL A 17 -5.64 -1.61 -0.46
C VAL A 17 -5.35 -0.13 -0.42
N LYS A 18 -5.14 0.44 0.76
CA LYS A 18 -4.79 1.85 0.95
C LYS A 18 -3.39 1.97 1.54
N LEU A 19 -2.65 2.96 1.07
CA LEU A 19 -1.39 3.38 1.66
C LEU A 19 -1.53 4.81 2.14
N ARG A 20 -1.30 5.00 3.43
CA ARG A 20 -1.44 6.28 4.13
C ARG A 20 -0.11 6.71 4.71
N ARG A 21 0.32 7.94 4.42
CA ARG A 21 1.41 8.61 5.13
C ARG A 21 0.86 9.13 6.45
N ILE A 22 1.40 8.65 7.56
CA ILE A 22 0.86 8.92 8.89
C ILE A 22 1.17 10.35 9.31
N ASN A 23 2.41 10.79 9.13
CA ASN A 23 2.84 12.12 9.54
C ASN A 23 2.15 13.26 8.78
N GLN A 24 1.58 12.95 7.61
CA GLN A 24 0.83 13.90 6.77
C GLN A 24 -0.69 13.71 6.87
N ASP A 25 -1.16 12.70 7.63
CA ASP A 25 -2.57 12.29 7.68
C ASP A 25 -3.19 12.18 6.27
N LYS A 26 -2.47 11.52 5.36
CA LYS A 26 -2.80 11.55 3.93
C LYS A 26 -2.75 10.18 3.27
N ASP A 27 -3.85 9.79 2.65
CA ASP A 27 -3.90 8.65 1.75
C ASP A 27 -3.22 9.04 0.42
N ILE A 28 -2.14 8.34 0.08
CA ILE A 28 -1.34 8.63 -1.13
C ILE A 28 -1.58 7.63 -2.24
N PHE A 29 -2.02 6.42 -1.89
CA PHE A 29 -2.30 5.39 -2.87
C PHE A 29 -3.49 4.53 -2.43
N MET A 30 -4.30 4.13 -3.39
CA MET A 30 -5.40 3.19 -3.21
C MET A 30 -5.48 2.22 -4.39
N TYR A 31 -5.84 0.97 -4.15
CA TYR A 31 -6.22 -0.01 -5.16
C TYR A 31 -7.67 -0.44 -4.93
N PRO A 32 -8.54 -0.54 -5.95
CA PRO A 32 -8.35 -0.14 -7.36
C PRO A 32 -7.98 1.35 -7.50
N ASP A 33 -7.19 1.68 -8.53
CA ASP A 33 -6.38 2.90 -8.54
C ASP A 33 -7.15 4.20 -8.80
N ILE A 34 -7.42 4.93 -7.72
CA ILE A 34 -7.99 6.29 -7.72
C ILE A 34 -6.96 7.36 -7.33
N SER A 35 -5.69 6.98 -7.14
CA SER A 35 -4.64 7.82 -6.57
C SER A 35 -4.27 9.00 -7.50
N PRO A 36 -3.54 10.03 -7.04
CA PRO A 36 -2.98 11.03 -7.95
C PRO A 36 -2.01 10.41 -8.96
N ALA A 37 -1.94 10.95 -10.18
CA ALA A 37 -1.14 10.39 -11.28
C ALA A 37 0.35 10.15 -10.92
N SER A 38 0.95 11.04 -10.11
CA SER A 38 2.33 10.89 -9.63
C SER A 38 2.55 9.64 -8.77
N GLU A 39 1.53 9.25 -7.99
CA GLU A 39 1.57 8.07 -7.13
C GLU A 39 1.23 6.80 -7.93
N ARG A 40 0.27 6.88 -8.87
CA ARG A 40 -0.10 5.77 -9.78
C ARG A 40 1.09 5.18 -10.54
N GLN A 41 2.02 6.04 -10.93
CA GLN A 41 3.20 5.62 -11.70
C GLN A 41 4.26 4.91 -10.85
N ARG A 42 4.27 5.13 -9.54
CA ARG A 42 5.34 4.69 -8.64
C ARG A 42 4.92 3.58 -7.70
N TRP A 43 3.70 3.65 -7.17
CA TRP A 43 3.11 2.64 -6.31
C TRP A 43 2.24 1.69 -7.11
N SER A 44 2.30 0.41 -6.77
CA SER A 44 1.44 -0.62 -7.33
C SER A 44 1.17 -1.69 -6.29
N VAL A 45 0.06 -2.41 -6.44
CA VAL A 45 -0.25 -3.57 -5.61
C VAL A 45 -0.07 -4.83 -6.43
N ARG A 46 0.49 -5.86 -5.81
CA ARG A 46 0.59 -7.20 -6.38
C ARG A 46 0.11 -8.22 -5.36
N LYS A 47 -0.46 -9.31 -5.87
CA LYS A 47 -0.71 -10.51 -5.08
C LYS A 47 0.18 -11.63 -5.60
N ASP A 48 1.02 -12.18 -4.74
CA ASP A 48 1.90 -13.31 -5.07
C ASP A 48 1.78 -14.38 -3.97
N ALA A 49 1.48 -15.63 -4.35
CA ALA A 49 1.30 -16.76 -3.43
C ALA A 49 0.38 -16.46 -2.21
N GLY A 50 -0.68 -15.66 -2.40
CA GLY A 50 -1.57 -15.26 -1.30
C GLY A 50 -1.20 -13.93 -0.62
N ASN A 51 0.01 -13.43 -0.81
CA ASN A 51 0.51 -12.23 -0.15
C ASN A 51 0.24 -10.97 -0.96
N ILE A 52 -0.48 -10.02 -0.36
CA ILE A 52 -0.73 -8.67 -0.86
C ILE A 52 0.48 -7.82 -0.53
N THR A 53 1.14 -7.31 -1.57
CA THR A 53 2.34 -6.49 -1.44
C THR A 53 2.16 -5.14 -2.12
N LEU A 54 2.60 -4.08 -1.46
CA LEU A 54 2.84 -2.77 -2.08
C LEU A 54 4.23 -2.75 -2.69
N HIS A 55 4.33 -2.29 -3.93
CA HIS A 55 5.58 -2.15 -4.64
C HIS A 55 5.81 -0.69 -5.02
N LEU A 56 6.90 -0.10 -4.49
CA LEU A 56 7.39 1.24 -4.82
C LEU A 56 8.54 1.16 -5.84
N LYS A 57 8.41 1.90 -6.94
CA LYS A 57 9.45 2.18 -7.95
C LYS A 57 10.08 3.56 -7.76
N ASP A 58 11.27 3.73 -8.34
CA ASP A 58 12.01 5.01 -8.39
C ASP A 58 12.15 5.69 -7.03
N ILE A 59 12.62 4.95 -6.01
CA ILE A 59 12.68 5.38 -4.60
C ILE A 59 13.47 6.69 -4.46
N ARG A 60 12.96 7.62 -3.66
CA ARG A 60 13.53 8.95 -3.39
C ARG A 60 13.70 9.16 -1.90
N LEU A 61 14.63 10.04 -1.50
CA LEU A 61 14.83 10.41 -0.10
C LEU A 61 13.54 10.92 0.58
N SER A 62 12.67 11.62 -0.17
CA SER A 62 11.38 12.13 0.30
C SER A 62 10.30 11.06 0.54
N ASP A 63 10.56 9.81 0.15
CA ASP A 63 9.69 8.69 0.48
C ASP A 63 9.94 8.19 1.91
N GLY A 64 11.04 8.61 2.56
CA GLY A 64 11.33 8.29 3.94
C GLY A 64 10.27 8.83 4.89
N ASP A 65 9.40 7.96 5.41
CA ASP A 65 8.25 8.35 6.24
C ASP A 65 7.67 7.13 6.97
N LEU A 66 6.71 7.39 7.86
CA LEU A 66 5.91 6.38 8.53
C LEU A 66 4.60 6.16 7.77
N TYR A 67 4.30 4.90 7.45
CA TYR A 67 3.15 4.52 6.63
C TYR A 67 2.27 3.49 7.32
N ASP A 68 0.98 3.54 7.01
CA ASP A 68 0.03 2.45 7.23
C ASP A 68 -0.36 1.82 5.88
N CYS A 69 -0.18 0.51 5.72
CA CYS A 69 -0.85 -0.26 4.67
C CYS A 69 -2.11 -0.90 5.24
N GLN A 70 -3.26 -0.53 4.68
CA GLN A 70 -4.57 -0.95 5.14
C GLN A 70 -5.23 -1.80 4.06
N VAL A 71 -5.72 -2.98 4.42
CA VAL A 71 -6.38 -3.91 3.50
C VAL A 71 -7.79 -4.15 3.97
N TYR A 72 -8.76 -3.87 3.09
CA TYR A 72 -10.18 -4.02 3.33
C TYR A 72 -10.79 -5.01 2.35
N LYS A 73 -11.87 -5.64 2.79
CA LYS A 73 -12.83 -6.32 1.93
C LYS A 73 -14.19 -5.68 2.18
N ASP A 74 -14.74 -5.02 1.19
CA ASP A 74 -15.93 -4.19 1.34
C ASP A 74 -15.74 -3.15 2.47
N GLN A 75 -16.49 -3.27 3.58
CA GLN A 75 -16.36 -2.40 4.76
C GLN A 75 -15.49 -3.00 5.87
N ASP A 76 -15.09 -4.27 5.74
CA ASP A 76 -14.35 -4.98 6.77
C ASP A 76 -12.84 -4.69 6.64
N CYS A 77 -12.27 -4.12 7.70
CA CYS A 77 -10.82 -3.96 7.83
C CYS A 77 -10.19 -5.32 8.12
N LEU A 78 -9.53 -5.92 7.12
CA LEU A 78 -8.86 -7.21 7.28
C LEU A 78 -7.51 -7.06 7.97
N ASN A 79 -6.77 -6.00 7.65
CA ASN A 79 -5.47 -5.75 8.28
C ASN A 79 -5.03 -4.29 8.17
N VAL A 80 -4.28 -3.83 9.17
CA VAL A 80 -3.49 -2.60 9.10
C VAL A 80 -2.10 -2.91 9.58
N ILE A 81 -1.10 -2.72 8.72
CA ILE A 81 0.30 -2.80 9.12
C ILE A 81 0.93 -1.41 9.09
N ARG A 82 1.68 -1.11 10.15
CA ARG A 82 2.48 0.11 10.23
C ARG A 82 3.94 -0.21 9.92
N PHE A 83 4.57 0.58 9.06
CA PHE A 83 5.98 0.41 8.74
C PHE A 83 6.68 1.75 8.51
N ASP A 84 7.94 1.81 8.95
CA ASP A 84 8.87 2.90 8.68
C ASP A 84 9.64 2.57 7.39
N LEU A 85 9.47 3.41 6.38
CA LEU A 85 10.24 3.29 5.13
C LEU A 85 11.54 4.07 5.28
N LYS A 86 12.63 3.37 5.59
CA LYS A 86 13.96 3.99 5.65
C LYS A 86 14.61 3.98 4.27
N VAL A 87 14.80 5.16 3.70
CA VAL A 87 15.57 5.36 2.46
C VAL A 87 17.00 5.75 2.85
N LYS A 88 17.99 5.03 2.32
CA LYS A 88 19.42 5.32 2.51
C LYS A 88 19.96 6.07 1.31
#